data_AF-A0A962CY62-F1
#
_entry.id   AF-A0A962CY62-F1
#
_cell.length_a   1.000
_cell.length_b   1.000
_cell.length_c   1.000
_cell.angle_alpha   90.00
_cell.angle_beta   90.00
_cell.angle_gamma   90.00
#
_symmetry.space_group_name_H-M   'P 1'
#
loop_
_entity.id
_entity.type
_entity.pdbx_description
1 polymer ?
#
loop_
_entity_poly.entity_id
_entity_poly.type
_entity_poly.pdbx_seq_one_letter_code
_entity_poly.pdbx_strand_id
1 'polypeptide(L)'
;MRLSFISKELTSQESEQLQLAISALMIEMIRADFIELQKERQIMHDVLTASMDLTESETEKLIENAETHSDYTISLQLHTSVINNFLNRSEKKTFIKNLWIMANIDDELHDLEMNLLSEVAGLLGFNQIQLKQLCKAS
;
A
#
# COMPACT_ATOMS: atom_id res chain seq x y z
N MET A 1 9.43 17.04 -0.72
CA MET A 1 9.72 16.35 0.55
C MET A 1 11.20 16.01 0.57
N ARG A 2 11.98 16.49 1.56
CA ARG A 2 13.41 16.14 1.67
C ARG A 2 13.49 14.84 2.49
N LEU A 3 14.04 13.77 1.93
CA LEU A 3 14.20 12.47 2.62
C LEU A 3 15.34 12.56 3.65
N SER A 4 15.17 13.42 4.66
CA SER A 4 16.21 13.82 5.63
C SER A 4 16.64 12.71 6.60
N PHE A 5 16.06 11.51 6.48
CA PHE A 5 16.37 10.37 7.32
C PHE A 5 17.33 9.37 6.65
N ILE A 6 17.71 9.57 5.38
CA ILE A 6 18.64 8.68 4.67
C ILE A 6 20.09 9.02 5.03
N SER A 7 20.85 8.03 5.47
CA SER A 7 22.26 8.13 5.85
C SER A 7 23.23 7.75 4.73
N LYS A 8 22.76 7.05 3.68
CA LYS A 8 23.59 6.67 2.54
C LYS A 8 23.76 7.86 1.60
N GLU A 9 25.00 8.13 1.16
CA GLU A 9 25.24 9.04 0.04
C GLU A 9 24.76 8.36 -1.26
N LEU A 10 23.78 8.97 -1.91
CA LEU A 10 23.17 8.49 -3.14
C LEU A 10 23.64 9.37 -4.30
N THR A 11 23.92 8.75 -5.44
CA THR A 11 24.02 9.48 -6.71
C THR A 11 22.67 10.14 -7.05
N SER A 12 22.67 11.15 -7.93
CA SER A 12 21.42 11.79 -8.37
C SER A 12 20.41 10.77 -8.91
N GLN A 13 20.89 9.78 -9.68
CA GLN A 13 20.05 8.73 -10.27
C GLN A 13 19.46 7.78 -9.21
N GLU A 14 20.26 7.35 -8.22
CA GLU A 14 19.75 6.50 -7.12
C GLU A 14 18.76 7.25 -6.23
N SER A 15 19.01 8.54 -5.98
CA SER A 15 18.09 9.40 -5.23
C SER A 15 16.75 9.55 -5.94
N GLU A 16 16.76 9.78 -7.26
CA GLU A 16 15.54 9.86 -8.08
C GLU A 16 14.76 8.54 -8.06
N GLN A 17 15.46 7.40 -8.25
CA GLN A 17 14.83 6.08 -8.21
C GLN A 17 14.17 5.78 -6.87
N LEU A 18 14.84 6.13 -5.77
CA LEU A 18 14.30 5.93 -4.43
C LEU A 18 13.12 6.85 -4.14
N GLN A 19 13.22 8.14 -4.51
CA GLN A 19 12.13 9.09 -4.37
C GLN A 19 10.90 8.63 -5.14
N LEU A 20 11.09 8.11 -6.35
CA LEU A 20 10.02 7.56 -7.17
C LEU A 20 9.37 6.35 -6.49
N ALA A 21 10.15 5.39 -5.99
CA ALA A 21 9.62 4.20 -5.32
C ALA A 21 8.87 4.55 -4.02
N ILE A 22 9.39 5.48 -3.23
CA ILE A 22 8.73 5.98 -2.02
C ILE A 22 7.41 6.68 -2.38
N SER A 23 7.44 7.57 -3.38
CA SER A 23 6.25 8.34 -3.78
C SER A 23 5.19 7.45 -4.39
N ALA A 24 5.58 6.48 -5.22
CA ALA A 24 4.66 5.50 -5.78
C ALA A 24 4.00 4.67 -4.67
N LEU A 25 4.77 4.17 -3.70
CA LEU A 25 4.21 3.41 -2.59
C LEU A 25 3.29 4.23 -1.68
N MET A 26 3.58 5.53 -1.49
CA MET A 26 2.69 6.45 -0.80
C MET A 26 1.41 6.74 -1.60
N ILE A 27 1.51 6.92 -2.92
CA ILE A 27 0.35 7.09 -3.80
C ILE A 27 -0.52 5.84 -3.78
N GLU A 28 0.08 4.66 -3.77
CA GLU A 28 -0.62 3.39 -3.71
C GLU A 28 -1.36 3.22 -2.35
N MET A 29 -0.77 3.71 -1.25
CA MET A 29 -1.46 3.85 0.05
C MET A 29 -2.63 4.84 0.00
N ILE A 30 -2.42 6.00 -0.61
CA ILE A 30 -3.45 7.03 -0.79
C ILE A 30 -4.55 6.53 -1.75
N ARG A 31 -4.25 5.69 -2.74
CA ARG A 31 -5.25 5.11 -3.66
C ARG A 31 -6.13 4.07 -2.98
N ALA A 32 -5.60 3.36 -1.99
CA ALA A 32 -6.42 2.52 -1.12
C ALA A 32 -7.41 3.34 -0.28
N ASP A 33 -7.05 4.61 0.00
CA ASP A 33 -7.80 5.56 0.84
C ASP A 33 -8.78 6.46 0.06
N PHE A 34 -8.42 6.99 -1.13
CA PHE A 34 -9.12 8.11 -1.80
C PHE A 34 -10.33 7.78 -2.70
N ILE A 35 -10.66 6.52 -2.98
CA ILE A 35 -11.59 6.11 -4.05
C ILE A 35 -12.59 5.09 -3.47
N GLU A 36 -13.91 5.37 -3.45
CA GLU A 36 -14.83 4.94 -4.53
C GLU A 36 -15.10 3.41 -4.58
N LEU A 37 -14.40 2.59 -3.79
CA LEU A 37 -14.55 1.14 -3.67
C LEU A 37 -15.98 0.69 -3.37
N GLN A 38 -16.78 1.47 -2.63
CA GLN A 38 -18.16 1.05 -2.33
C GLN A 38 -19.17 1.41 -3.41
N LYS A 39 -19.02 2.55 -4.09
CA LYS A 39 -19.96 2.99 -5.14
C LYS A 39 -19.68 2.30 -6.47
N GLU A 40 -18.41 2.12 -6.81
CA GLU A 40 -17.99 1.44 -8.04
C GLU A 40 -18.19 -0.07 -7.95
N ARG A 41 -17.98 -0.67 -6.78
CA ARG A 41 -18.30 -2.09 -6.55
C ARG A 41 -19.78 -2.37 -6.73
N GLN A 42 -20.66 -1.48 -6.30
CA GLN A 42 -22.10 -1.63 -6.50
C GLN A 42 -22.50 -1.49 -7.99
N ILE A 43 -21.93 -0.54 -8.73
CA ILE A 43 -22.20 -0.38 -10.17
C ILE A 43 -21.61 -1.55 -10.98
N MET A 44 -20.42 -2.02 -10.61
CA MET A 44 -19.76 -3.16 -11.22
C MET A 44 -20.54 -4.45 -10.94
N HIS A 45 -21.11 -4.59 -9.74
CA HIS A 45 -22.06 -5.64 -9.41
C HIS A 45 -23.29 -5.58 -10.32
N ASP A 46 -24.01 -4.46 -10.37
CA ASP A 46 -25.22 -4.31 -11.18
C ASP A 46 -24.98 -4.61 -12.69
N VAL A 47 -23.86 -4.17 -13.26
CA VAL A 47 -23.51 -4.40 -14.68
C VAL A 47 -23.13 -5.85 -14.96
N LEU A 48 -22.33 -6.48 -14.09
CA LEU A 48 -21.90 -7.87 -14.28
C LEU A 48 -23.08 -8.83 -14.09
N THR A 49 -23.99 -8.55 -13.16
CA THR A 49 -25.22 -9.33 -12.97
C THR A 49 -26.14 -9.19 -14.19
N ALA A 50 -26.31 -7.98 -14.75
CA ALA A 50 -27.18 -7.76 -15.91
C ALA A 50 -26.64 -8.29 -17.25
N SER A 51 -25.31 -8.41 -17.40
CA SER A 51 -24.66 -8.75 -18.68
C SER A 51 -24.18 -10.19 -18.79
N MET A 52 -23.96 -10.88 -17.67
CA MET A 52 -23.34 -12.21 -17.65
C MET A 52 -24.28 -13.31 -17.16
N ASP A 53 -25.56 -12.98 -16.92
CA ASP A 53 -26.60 -13.89 -16.42
C ASP A 53 -26.17 -14.65 -15.15
N LEU A 54 -25.33 -13.98 -14.36
CA LEU A 54 -24.81 -14.47 -13.09
C LEU A 54 -25.78 -14.09 -11.99
N THR A 55 -25.91 -14.95 -10.99
CA THR A 55 -26.63 -14.56 -9.76
C THR A 55 -25.83 -13.49 -9.02
N GLU A 56 -26.50 -12.67 -8.19
CA GLU A 56 -25.82 -11.67 -7.34
C GLU A 56 -24.64 -12.27 -6.58
N SER A 57 -24.79 -13.53 -6.12
CA SER A 57 -23.77 -14.25 -5.39
C SER A 57 -22.56 -14.67 -6.23
N GLU A 58 -22.71 -14.85 -7.54
CA GLU A 58 -21.62 -15.22 -8.45
C GLU A 58 -20.89 -13.99 -8.96
N THR A 59 -21.62 -12.91 -9.23
CA THR A 59 -21.06 -11.59 -9.56
C THR A 59 -20.18 -11.06 -8.43
N GLU A 60 -20.65 -11.15 -7.19
CA GLU A 60 -19.90 -10.75 -5.99
C GLU A 60 -18.56 -11.49 -5.89
N LYS A 61 -18.58 -12.81 -6.12
CA LYS A 61 -17.37 -13.66 -6.10
C LYS A 61 -16.39 -13.36 -7.24
N LEU A 62 -16.86 -12.87 -8.38
CA LEU A 62 -16.02 -12.56 -9.53
C LEU A 62 -15.28 -11.23 -9.32
N ILE A 63 -15.97 -10.24 -8.76
CA ILE A 63 -15.40 -8.94 -8.39
C ILE A 63 -14.32 -9.11 -7.33
N GLU A 64 -14.61 -9.87 -6.27
CA GLU A 64 -13.63 -10.19 -5.22
C GLU A 64 -12.36 -10.84 -5.79
N ASN A 65 -12.49 -11.74 -6.76
CA ASN A 65 -11.32 -12.38 -7.38
C ASN A 65 -10.51 -11.42 -8.28
N ALA A 66 -11.16 -10.46 -8.95
CA ALA A 66 -10.52 -9.49 -9.84
C ALA A 66 -9.74 -8.40 -9.07
N GLU A 67 -10.31 -7.90 -7.97
CA GLU A 67 -9.62 -6.98 -7.04
C GLU A 67 -8.35 -7.64 -6.45
N THR A 68 -8.47 -8.93 -6.15
CA THR A 68 -7.37 -9.73 -5.58
C THR A 68 -6.25 -10.06 -6.59
N HIS A 69 -6.46 -9.88 -7.91
CA HIS A 69 -5.48 -10.23 -8.96
C HIS A 69 -4.80 -9.02 -9.64
N SER A 70 -5.21 -7.78 -9.41
CA SER A 70 -5.14 -6.78 -10.49
C SER A 70 -3.81 -6.12 -10.83
N ASP A 71 -2.89 -5.72 -9.93
CA ASP A 71 -1.62 -5.03 -10.34
C ASP A 71 -0.83 -4.55 -9.12
N TYR A 72 -1.57 -4.28 -8.04
CA TYR A 72 -1.06 -3.64 -6.85
C TYR A 72 0.05 -4.44 -6.17
N THR A 73 -0.12 -5.75 -6.05
CA THR A 73 0.87 -6.67 -5.47
C THR A 73 2.19 -6.61 -6.25
N ILE A 74 2.17 -6.67 -7.58
CA ILE A 74 3.37 -6.58 -8.43
C ILE A 74 4.08 -5.23 -8.22
N SER A 75 3.33 -4.14 -8.22
CA SER A 75 3.84 -2.79 -7.96
C SER A 75 4.48 -2.66 -6.57
N LEU A 76 3.84 -3.20 -5.52
CA LEU A 76 4.41 -3.23 -4.18
C LEU A 76 5.76 -3.93 -4.15
N GLN A 77 5.86 -5.11 -4.74
CA GLN A 77 7.12 -5.87 -4.74
C GLN A 77 8.22 -5.12 -5.50
N LEU A 78 7.88 -4.46 -6.60
CA LEU A 78 8.81 -3.66 -7.38
C LEU A 78 9.32 -2.44 -6.59
N HIS A 79 8.44 -1.69 -5.93
CA HIS A 79 8.80 -0.51 -5.14
C HIS A 79 9.50 -0.86 -3.82
N THR A 80 9.02 -1.86 -3.10
CA THR A 80 9.67 -2.35 -1.87
C THR A 80 11.04 -2.93 -2.13
N SER A 81 11.29 -3.55 -3.29
CA SER A 81 12.63 -4.02 -3.67
C SER A 81 13.62 -2.86 -3.81
N VAL A 82 13.22 -1.77 -4.47
CA VAL A 82 14.02 -0.54 -4.56
C VAL A 82 14.28 0.04 -3.16
N ILE A 83 13.26 0.15 -2.32
CA ILE A 83 13.40 0.64 -0.95
C ILE A 83 14.33 -0.27 -0.14
N ASN A 84 14.24 -1.59 -0.30
CA ASN A 84 15.08 -2.55 0.38
C ASN A 84 16.56 -2.43 0.01
N ASN A 85 16.86 -2.02 -1.23
CA ASN A 85 18.22 -1.84 -1.73
C ASN A 85 18.89 -0.56 -1.20
N PHE A 86 18.11 0.49 -0.94
CA PHE A 86 18.65 1.79 -0.57
C PHE A 86 18.51 2.14 0.91
N LEU A 87 17.49 1.62 1.59
CA LEU A 87 17.28 1.90 3.02
C LEU A 87 17.89 0.81 3.89
N ASN A 88 18.53 1.23 4.98
CA ASN A 88 18.90 0.38 6.09
C ASN A 88 17.70 0.11 7.02
N ARG A 89 17.85 -0.82 7.97
CA ARG A 89 16.74 -1.24 8.83
C ARG A 89 16.18 -0.10 9.71
N SER A 90 17.00 0.87 10.13
CA SER A 90 16.52 2.01 10.92
C SER A 90 15.70 2.98 10.05
N GLU A 91 16.16 3.22 8.83
CA GLU A 91 15.44 4.07 7.87
C GLU A 91 14.11 3.46 7.45
N LYS A 92 14.05 2.14 7.24
CA LYS A 92 12.78 1.44 6.95
C LYS A 92 11.80 1.57 8.11
N LYS A 93 12.27 1.57 9.37
CA LYS A 93 11.39 1.84 10.53
C LYS A 93 10.79 3.25 10.45
N THR A 94 11.61 4.25 10.17
CA THR A 94 11.14 5.63 10.01
C THR A 94 10.15 5.75 8.85
N PHE A 95 10.43 5.08 7.73
CA PHE A 95 9.55 5.05 6.58
C PHE A 95 8.19 4.40 6.90
N ILE A 96 8.17 3.24 7.55
CA ILE A 96 6.92 2.57 8.00
C ILE A 96 6.14 3.46 8.97
N LYS A 97 6.82 4.18 9.89
CA LYS A 97 6.16 5.15 10.76
C LYS A 97 5.51 6.30 9.99
N ASN A 98 6.18 6.81 8.96
CA ASN A 98 5.62 7.86 8.11
C ASN A 98 4.39 7.37 7.33
N LEU A 99 4.40 6.12 6.85
CA LEU A 99 3.24 5.50 6.23
C LEU A 99 2.08 5.32 7.22
N TRP A 100 2.39 4.90 8.45
CA TRP A 100 1.39 4.80 9.53
C TRP A 100 0.73 6.14 9.83
N ILE A 101 1.52 7.22 9.97
CA ILE A 101 0.99 8.57 10.19
C ILE A 101 0.10 9.01 9.02
N MET A 102 0.47 8.65 7.79
CA MET A 102 -0.28 9.00 6.58
C MET A 102 -1.61 8.23 6.47
N ALA A 103 -1.66 6.98 6.91
CA ALA A 103 -2.86 6.14 6.89
C ALA A 103 -3.78 6.36 8.11
N ASN A 104 -3.34 7.09 9.15
CA ASN A 104 -4.10 7.31 10.38
C ASN A 104 -4.19 8.83 10.70
N ILE A 105 -4.48 9.66 9.69
CA ILE A 105 -4.46 11.13 9.80
C ILE A 105 -5.66 11.67 10.61
N ASP A 106 -6.80 10.99 10.60
CA ASP A 106 -8.05 11.36 11.26
C ASP A 106 -8.49 10.37 12.36
N ASP A 107 -7.60 9.47 12.76
CA ASP A 107 -7.89 8.34 13.66
C ASP A 107 -8.85 7.29 13.05
N GLU A 108 -9.09 7.32 11.74
CA GLU A 108 -9.90 6.35 10.98
C GLU A 108 -9.04 5.49 10.04
N LEU A 109 -8.22 4.59 10.60
CA LEU A 109 -7.53 3.58 9.77
C LEU A 109 -8.51 2.47 9.33
N HIS A 110 -8.75 2.35 8.03
CA HIS A 110 -9.57 1.31 7.42
C HIS A 110 -8.82 -0.02 7.26
N ASP A 111 -9.57 -1.13 7.17
CA ASP A 111 -9.01 -2.48 7.04
C ASP A 111 -8.13 -2.65 5.80
N LEU A 112 -8.46 -1.99 4.68
CA LEU A 112 -7.66 -2.03 3.46
C LEU A 112 -6.30 -1.35 3.64
N GLU A 113 -6.27 -0.22 4.34
CA GLU A 113 -5.04 0.52 4.63
C GLU A 113 -4.15 -0.23 5.61
N MET A 114 -4.76 -0.87 6.62
CA MET A 114 -4.03 -1.73 7.55
C MET A 114 -3.48 -2.98 6.86
N ASN A 115 -4.26 -3.61 5.98
CA ASN A 115 -3.82 -4.78 5.19
C ASN A 115 -2.65 -4.41 4.29
N LEU A 116 -2.76 -3.25 3.63
CA LEU A 116 -1.74 -2.73 2.77
C LEU A 116 -0.45 -2.38 3.54
N LEU A 117 -0.55 -1.64 4.63
CA LEU A 117 0.59 -1.31 5.49
C LEU A 117 1.26 -2.58 6.02
N SER A 118 0.47 -3.59 6.37
CA SER A 118 0.95 -4.91 6.78
C SER A 118 1.72 -5.62 5.66
N GLU A 119 1.22 -5.60 4.42
CA GLU A 119 1.91 -6.18 3.26
C GLU A 119 3.23 -5.46 2.97
N VAL A 120 3.21 -4.12 2.95
CA VAL A 120 4.41 -3.29 2.78
C VAL A 120 5.43 -3.59 3.89
N ALA A 121 5.01 -3.63 5.16
CA ALA A 121 5.90 -3.92 6.28
C ALA A 121 6.55 -5.31 6.14
N GLY A 122 5.76 -6.31 5.71
CA GLY A 122 6.24 -7.66 5.41
C GLY A 122 7.32 -7.66 4.33
N LEU A 123 7.06 -7.00 3.21
CA LEU A 123 8.00 -6.86 2.09
C LEU A 123 9.27 -6.09 2.47
N LEU A 124 9.18 -5.17 3.44
CA LEU A 124 10.34 -4.46 4.01
C LEU A 124 11.07 -5.24 5.11
N GLY A 125 10.64 -6.46 5.42
CA GLY A 125 11.30 -7.36 6.38
C GLY A 125 10.91 -7.11 7.84
N PHE A 126 9.69 -6.65 8.09
CA PHE A 126 9.10 -6.47 9.42
C PHE A 126 7.94 -7.43 9.60
N ASN A 127 7.92 -8.12 10.74
CA ASN A 127 6.79 -8.96 11.10
C ASN A 127 5.69 -8.16 11.83
N GLN A 128 4.55 -8.81 12.06
CA GLN A 128 3.39 -8.19 12.71
C GLN A 128 3.68 -7.64 14.12
N ILE A 129 4.56 -8.30 14.89
CA ILE A 129 4.94 -7.84 16.24
C ILE A 129 5.72 -6.54 16.13
N GLN A 130 6.67 -6.47 15.19
CA GLN A 130 7.49 -5.29 14.95
C GLN A 130 6.65 -4.13 14.40
N LEU A 131 5.72 -4.40 13.48
CA LEU A 131 4.79 -3.39 12.96
C LEU A 131 3.97 -2.77 14.10
N LYS A 132 3.35 -3.59 14.95
CA LYS A 132 2.57 -3.11 16.10
C LYS A 132 3.40 -2.24 17.07
N GLN A 133 4.67 -2.59 17.29
CA GLN A 133 5.57 -1.78 18.12
C GLN A 133 5.88 -0.41 17.48
N LEU A 134 5.98 -0.35 16.15
CA LEU A 134 6.23 0.90 15.42
C LEU A 134 5.01 1.83 15.44
N CYS A 135 3.80 1.28 15.27
CA CYS A 135 2.55 2.03 15.30
C CYS A 135 2.24 2.62 16.69
N LYS A 136 2.52 1.87 17.77
CA LYS A 136 2.30 2.32 19.16
C LYS A 136 3.27 3.39 19.66
N ALA A 137 4.38 3.59 18.95
CA ALA A 137 5.46 4.48 19.35
C ALA A 137 5.49 5.78 18.51
N SER A 138 4.33 6.16 17.97
CA SER A 138 4.11 7.35 17.14
C SER A 138 3.01 8.21 17.76
#